data_AF-A0A1Y5IH86-F1
#
_entry.id   AF-A0A1Y5IH86-F1
#
_cell.length_a   1.000
_cell.length_b   1.000
_cell.length_c   1.000
_cell.angle_alpha   90.00
_cell.angle_beta   90.00
_cell.angle_gamma   90.00
#
_symmetry.space_group_name_H-M   'P 1'
#
loop_
_entity.id
_entity.type
_entity.pdbx_description
1 polymer ?
#
loop_
_entity_poly.entity_id
_entity_poly.type
_entity_poly.pdbx_seq_one_letter_code
_entity_poly.pdbx_strand_id
1 'polypeptide(L)'
;MQAARSVGECEEATVHAWIARTGKIEVQEEARPPLWRLKMQISDPTGVVTVLLRNAQLESATGTTVSEYLAANEARKRDIETAARTRLETFCGRVKIGGLKGKHLFVLKLDTQPTTFKSSVADALRARAASTPSHVACVS
;
A
#
# COMPACT_ATOMS: atom_id res chain seq x y z
N MET A 1 -2.94 13.19 -42.14
CA MET A 1 -2.17 12.25 -41.28
C MET A 1 -2.30 12.73 -39.83
N GLN A 2 -3.10 12.05 -39.00
CA GLN A 2 -3.29 12.41 -37.60
C GLN A 2 -2.05 12.00 -36.79
N ALA A 3 -1.46 12.96 -36.07
CA ALA A 3 -0.36 12.72 -35.15
C ALA A 3 -0.81 11.78 -34.03
N ALA A 4 -0.05 10.70 -33.83
CA ALA A 4 -0.16 9.83 -32.67
C ALA A 4 0.01 10.69 -31.41
N ARG A 5 -1.07 10.85 -30.64
CA ARG A 5 -1.00 11.45 -29.30
C ARG A 5 -0.02 10.62 -28.50
N SER A 6 1.10 11.21 -28.10
CA SER A 6 2.04 10.61 -27.17
C SER A 6 1.26 10.11 -25.95
N VAL A 7 1.17 8.79 -25.79
CA VAL A 7 0.72 8.18 -24.55
C VAL A 7 1.70 8.67 -23.50
N GLY A 8 1.24 9.56 -22.62
CA GLY A 8 2.11 10.25 -21.66
C GLY A 8 2.95 9.24 -20.89
N GLU A 9 4.26 9.48 -20.83
CA GLU A 9 5.20 8.64 -20.10
C GLU A 9 4.70 8.45 -18.66
N CYS A 10 4.44 7.20 -18.29
CA CYS A 10 4.11 6.82 -16.93
C CYS A 10 5.43 6.57 -16.19
N GLU A 11 5.73 7.40 -15.20
CA GLU A 11 6.89 7.20 -14.35
C GLU A 11 6.52 6.22 -13.24
N GLU A 12 7.38 5.22 -13.00
CA GLU A 12 7.19 4.24 -11.93
C GLU A 12 8.34 4.32 -10.93
N ALA A 13 8.02 4.18 -9.65
CA ALA A 13 9.00 4.08 -8.58
C ALA A 13 8.59 3.00 -7.58
N THR A 14 9.57 2.39 -6.93
CA THR A 14 9.33 1.49 -5.80
C THR A 14 9.97 2.11 -4.56
N VAL A 15 9.18 2.34 -3.53
CA VAL A 15 9.62 2.97 -2.29
C VAL A 15 9.33 2.05 -1.10
N HIS A 16 10.19 2.10 -0.08
CA HIS A 16 9.91 1.49 1.21
C HIS A 16 9.17 2.52 2.07
N ALA A 17 7.91 2.25 2.38
CA ALA A 17 7.03 3.21 3.03
C ALA A 17 6.03 2.53 3.97
N TRP A 18 5.49 3.31 4.89
CA TRP A 18 4.31 2.97 5.68
C TRP A 18 3.12 3.85 5.28
N ILE A 19 1.90 3.38 5.54
CA ILE A 19 0.70 4.17 5.29
C ILE A 19 0.42 5.01 6.53
N ALA A 20 0.58 6.32 6.41
CA ALA A 20 0.40 7.25 7.51
C ALA A 20 -1.08 7.55 7.78
N ARG A 21 -1.90 7.65 6.71
CA ARG A 21 -3.33 7.95 6.80
C ARG A 21 -4.10 7.34 5.64
N THR A 22 -5.31 6.90 5.91
CA THR A 22 -6.29 6.47 4.89
C THR A 22 -7.47 7.42 4.84
N GLY A 23 -7.95 7.69 3.63
CA GLY A 23 -9.20 8.41 3.38
C GLY A 23 -10.39 7.47 3.35
N LYS A 24 -11.54 8.00 2.92
CA LYS A 24 -12.73 7.18 2.67
C LYS A 24 -12.64 6.50 1.31
N ILE A 25 -13.36 5.40 1.18
CA ILE A 25 -13.64 4.77 -0.09
C ILE A 25 -14.58 5.69 -0.90
N GLU A 26 -14.18 5.98 -2.13
CA GLU A 26 -14.98 6.72 -3.11
C GLU A 26 -15.30 5.79 -4.28
N VAL A 27 -16.57 5.75 -4.67
CA VAL A 27 -17.04 5.01 -5.85
C VAL A 27 -17.67 6.00 -6.82
N GLN A 28 -17.21 6.01 -8.07
CA GLN A 28 -17.86 6.73 -9.17
C GLN A 28 -18.58 5.69 -10.03
N GLU A 29 -19.90 5.62 -9.86
CA GLU A 29 -20.75 4.64 -10.53
C GLU A 29 -20.98 4.97 -12.01
N GLU A 30 -20.83 6.25 -12.40
CA GLU A 30 -21.02 6.71 -13.77
C GLU A 30 -19.84 6.34 -14.69
N ALA A 31 -18.68 6.00 -14.12
CA ALA A 31 -17.54 5.51 -14.87
C ALA A 31 -17.82 4.09 -15.41
N ARG A 32 -17.33 3.80 -16.62
CA ARG A 32 -17.41 2.46 -17.23
C ARG A 32 -16.00 1.93 -17.52
N PRO A 33 -15.46 0.99 -16.71
CA PRO A 33 -16.05 0.39 -15.49
C PRO A 33 -16.13 1.36 -14.30
N PRO A 34 -16.95 1.08 -13.27
CA PRO A 34 -17.04 1.89 -12.06
C PRO A 34 -15.66 2.12 -11.45
N LEU A 35 -15.36 3.38 -11.10
CA LEU A 35 -14.08 3.72 -10.53
C LEU A 35 -14.19 3.65 -9.00
N TRP A 36 -13.55 2.66 -8.41
CA TRP A 36 -13.39 2.57 -6.96
C TRP A 36 -11.99 3.01 -6.57
N ARG A 37 -11.88 4.05 -5.75
CA ARG A 37 -10.61 4.57 -5.24
C ARG A 37 -10.61 4.88 -3.76
N LEU A 38 -9.43 4.88 -3.18
CA LEU A 38 -9.15 5.37 -1.84
C LEU A 38 -7.92 6.27 -1.90
N LYS A 39 -8.04 7.46 -1.33
CA LYS A 39 -6.91 8.39 -1.18
C LYS A 39 -6.16 8.02 0.09
N MET A 40 -4.83 7.92 0.03
CA MET A 40 -4.00 7.63 1.20
C MET A 40 -2.70 8.41 1.17
N GLN A 41 -2.10 8.57 2.35
CA GLN A 41 -0.77 9.14 2.51
C GLN A 41 0.21 8.03 2.81
N ILE A 42 1.24 7.90 1.98
CA ILE A 42 2.38 7.06 2.25
C ILE A 42 3.52 7.95 2.76
N SER A 43 4.28 7.45 3.72
CA SER A 43 5.42 8.14 4.30
C SER A 43 6.63 7.24 4.25
N ASP A 44 7.77 7.86 3.98
CA ASP A 44 9.09 7.26 4.14
C ASP A 44 9.95 8.20 5.01
N PRO A 45 11.24 7.89 5.26
CA PRO A 45 12.11 8.78 6.04
C PRO A 45 12.36 10.17 5.42
N THR A 46 12.04 10.35 4.13
CA THR A 46 12.29 11.60 3.39
C THR A 46 11.08 12.53 3.36
N GLY A 47 9.87 11.98 3.50
CA GLY A 47 8.67 12.78 3.57
C GLY A 47 7.38 11.98 3.40
N VAL A 48 6.31 12.72 3.11
CA VAL A 48 4.95 12.19 2.94
C VAL A 48 4.44 12.54 1.56
N VAL A 49 3.83 11.59 0.88
CA VAL A 49 3.17 11.83 -0.41
C VAL A 49 1.77 11.21 -0.43
N THR A 50 0.88 11.86 -1.15
CA THR A 50 -0.50 11.40 -1.33
C THR A 50 -0.62 10.57 -2.61
N VAL A 51 -1.21 9.39 -2.48
CA VAL A 51 -1.41 8.42 -3.57
C VAL A 51 -2.85 7.94 -3.62
N LEU A 52 -3.25 7.41 -4.76
CA LEU A 52 -4.55 6.77 -4.98
C LEU A 52 -4.41 5.26 -5.10
N LEU A 53 -5.10 4.51 -4.24
CA LEU A 53 -5.33 3.08 -4.39
C LEU A 53 -6.60 2.89 -5.23
N ARG A 54 -6.56 2.11 -6.31
CA ARG A 54 -7.67 2.01 -7.29
C ARG A 54 -7.99 0.56 -7.67
N ASN A 55 -9.27 0.30 -7.91
CA ASN A 55 -9.82 -0.93 -8.50
C ASN A 55 -9.13 -2.18 -7.93
N ALA A 56 -8.49 -3.00 -8.76
CA ALA A 56 -7.85 -4.25 -8.36
C ALA A 56 -6.94 -4.15 -7.12
N GLN A 57 -6.22 -3.04 -6.93
CA GLN A 57 -5.36 -2.87 -5.74
C GLN A 57 -6.17 -2.61 -4.47
N LEU A 58 -7.30 -1.90 -4.62
CA LEU A 58 -8.23 -1.66 -3.53
C LEU A 58 -9.03 -2.92 -3.22
N GLU A 59 -9.44 -3.69 -4.22
CA GLU A 59 -10.09 -5.00 -4.05
C GLU A 59 -9.17 -5.99 -3.33
N SER A 60 -7.87 -5.98 -3.65
CA SER A 60 -6.88 -6.78 -2.94
C SER A 60 -6.74 -6.37 -1.47
N ALA A 61 -6.85 -5.08 -1.17
CA ALA A 61 -6.76 -4.54 0.18
C ALA A 61 -8.04 -4.84 1.01
N THR A 62 -9.22 -4.67 0.40
CA THR A 62 -10.53 -4.86 1.05
C THR A 62 -10.96 -6.33 1.10
N GLY A 63 -10.48 -7.16 0.18
CA GLY A 63 -11.00 -8.52 -0.02
C GLY A 63 -12.42 -8.53 -0.58
N THR A 64 -12.83 -7.49 -1.31
CA THR A 64 -14.20 -7.33 -1.85
C THR A 64 -14.14 -6.57 -3.17
N THR A 65 -15.00 -6.94 -4.12
CA THR A 65 -15.12 -6.29 -5.44
C THR A 65 -16.01 -5.06 -5.40
N VAL A 66 -15.86 -4.14 -6.39
CA VAL A 66 -16.68 -2.91 -6.43
C VAL A 66 -18.18 -3.22 -6.45
N SER A 67 -18.57 -4.25 -7.19
CA SER A 67 -19.98 -4.67 -7.30
C SER A 67 -20.53 -5.18 -5.96
N GLU A 68 -19.75 -5.98 -5.21
CA GLU A 68 -20.14 -6.48 -3.89
C GLU A 68 -20.25 -5.35 -2.86
N TYR A 69 -19.33 -4.37 -2.91
CA TYR A 69 -19.39 -3.21 -2.03
C TYR A 69 -20.62 -2.33 -2.32
N LEU A 70 -20.97 -2.12 -3.59
CA LEU A 70 -22.17 -1.38 -3.99
C LEU A 70 -23.47 -2.11 -3.58
N ALA A 71 -23.50 -3.43 -3.67
CA ALA A 71 -24.64 -4.25 -3.26
C ALA A 71 -24.77 -4.43 -1.74
N ALA A 72 -23.74 -4.09 -0.97
CA ALA A 72 -23.72 -4.26 0.48
C ALA A 72 -24.61 -3.25 1.22
N ASN A 73 -25.14 -3.65 2.37
CA ASN A 73 -25.80 -2.71 3.28
C ASN A 73 -24.78 -1.85 4.04
N GLU A 74 -25.27 -0.79 4.71
CA GLU A 74 -24.41 0.17 5.42
C GLU A 74 -23.61 -0.43 6.59
N ALA A 75 -24.11 -1.48 7.23
CA ALA A 75 -23.34 -2.20 8.24
C ALA A 75 -22.13 -2.90 7.62
N ARG A 76 -22.37 -3.64 6.53
CA ARG A 76 -21.33 -4.38 5.82
C ARG A 76 -20.30 -3.46 5.16
N LYS A 77 -20.72 -2.32 4.60
CA LYS A 77 -19.79 -1.30 4.07
C LYS A 77 -18.84 -0.78 5.14
N ARG A 78 -19.35 -0.49 6.35
CA ARG A 78 -18.52 -0.07 7.50
C ARG A 78 -17.54 -1.15 7.91
N ASP A 79 -17.94 -2.41 7.92
CA ASP A 79 -17.03 -3.52 8.22
C ASP A 79 -15.89 -3.63 7.20
N ILE A 80 -16.22 -3.53 5.90
CA ILE A 80 -15.25 -3.54 4.80
C ILE A 80 -14.26 -2.37 4.94
N GLU A 81 -14.77 -1.16 5.16
CA GLU A 81 -13.95 0.04 5.34
C GLU A 81 -13.04 -0.06 6.57
N THR A 82 -13.56 -0.59 7.67
CA THR A 82 -12.80 -0.77 8.91
C THR A 82 -11.70 -1.81 8.74
N ALA A 83 -12.00 -2.94 8.10
CA ALA A 83 -11.01 -3.98 7.82
C ALA A 83 -9.90 -3.46 6.87
N ALA A 84 -10.29 -2.75 5.80
CA ALA A 84 -9.35 -2.15 4.87
C ALA A 84 -8.47 -1.10 5.56
N ARG A 85 -9.06 -0.24 6.40
CA ARG A 85 -8.31 0.76 7.18
C ARG A 85 -7.28 0.10 8.08
N THR A 86 -7.69 -0.86 8.91
CA THR A 86 -6.78 -1.57 9.82
C THR A 86 -5.63 -2.22 9.07
N ARG A 87 -5.92 -2.88 7.95
CA ARG A 87 -4.88 -3.52 7.13
C ARG A 87 -3.93 -2.51 6.50
N LEU A 88 -4.44 -1.41 5.97
CA LEU A 88 -3.62 -0.38 5.34
C LEU A 88 -2.79 0.37 6.38
N GLU A 89 -3.36 0.78 7.51
CA GLU A 89 -2.63 1.53 8.55
C GLU A 89 -1.55 0.69 9.27
N THR A 90 -1.68 -0.64 9.23
CA THR A 90 -0.62 -1.57 9.71
C THR A 90 0.40 -1.93 8.63
N PHE A 91 0.23 -1.44 7.40
CA PHE A 91 1.15 -1.73 6.30
C PHE A 91 2.48 -1.00 6.50
N CYS A 92 3.56 -1.78 6.44
CA CYS A 92 4.91 -1.31 6.24
C CYS A 92 5.59 -2.24 5.23
N GLY A 93 6.13 -1.70 4.15
CA GLY A 93 6.71 -2.52 3.10
C GLY A 93 7.07 -1.76 1.83
N ARG A 94 7.15 -2.51 0.73
CA ARG A 94 7.45 -1.93 -0.59
C ARG A 94 6.16 -1.51 -1.25
N VAL A 95 6.09 -0.25 -1.65
CA VAL A 95 4.99 0.32 -2.42
C VAL A 95 5.52 0.61 -3.81
N LYS A 96 4.94 -0.06 -4.82
CA LYS A 96 5.15 0.31 -6.21
C LYS A 96 4.15 1.40 -6.57
N ILE A 97 4.63 2.59 -6.90
CA ILE A 97 3.82 3.73 -7.33
C ILE A 97 4.05 3.99 -8.81
N GLY A 98 2.99 4.41 -9.50
CA GLY A 98 3.03 4.93 -10.85
C GLY A 98 2.45 6.34 -10.87
N GLY A 99 2.91 7.17 -11.79
CA GLY A 99 2.44 8.55 -11.94
C GLY A 99 2.30 8.94 -13.39
N LEU A 100 1.21 9.64 -13.71
CA LEU A 100 1.17 10.47 -14.91
C LEU A 100 1.84 11.80 -14.55
N LYS A 101 2.87 12.21 -15.32
CA LYS A 101 3.63 13.45 -15.10
C LYS A 101 2.72 14.60 -14.65
N GLY A 102 2.88 15.02 -13.39
CA GLY A 102 2.26 16.22 -12.82
C GLY A 102 0.80 16.14 -12.36
N LYS A 103 0.14 14.96 -12.26
CA LYS A 103 -1.27 14.88 -11.83
C LYS A 103 -1.51 14.06 -10.57
N HIS A 104 -1.38 12.75 -10.68
CA HIS A 104 -1.74 11.84 -9.59
C HIS A 104 -0.79 10.66 -9.55
N LEU A 105 -0.30 10.36 -8.35
CA LEU A 105 0.37 9.10 -8.04
C LEU A 105 -0.68 8.06 -7.68
N PHE A 106 -0.52 6.87 -8.22
CA PHE A 106 -1.36 5.73 -7.96
C PHE A 106 -0.52 4.55 -7.52
N VAL A 107 -1.08 3.73 -6.65
CA VAL A 107 -0.43 2.49 -6.23
C VAL A 107 -0.65 1.43 -7.29
N LEU A 108 0.46 0.87 -7.75
CA LEU A 108 0.51 -0.27 -8.64
C LEU A 108 0.58 -1.58 -7.87
N LYS A 109 1.20 -1.58 -6.69
CA LYS A 109 1.34 -2.77 -5.84
C LYS A 109 1.68 -2.41 -4.39
N LEU A 110 1.09 -3.14 -3.44
CA LEU A 110 1.49 -3.16 -2.04
C LEU A 110 2.14 -4.51 -1.72
N ASP A 111 3.46 -4.53 -1.60
CA ASP A 111 4.21 -5.71 -1.19
C ASP A 111 4.55 -5.60 0.29
N THR A 112 3.80 -6.34 1.12
CA THR A 112 4.17 -6.51 2.52
C THR A 112 5.56 -7.12 2.59
N GLN A 113 6.44 -6.49 3.34
CA GLN A 113 7.73 -7.10 3.61
C GLN A 113 7.47 -8.37 4.42
N PRO A 114 8.10 -9.50 4.09
CA PRO A 114 8.01 -10.68 4.94
C PRO A 114 8.45 -10.27 6.36
N THR A 115 7.54 -10.42 7.32
CA THR A 115 7.82 -10.17 8.74
C THR A 115 8.73 -11.26 9.33
N THR A 116 8.93 -12.34 8.58
CA THR A 116 9.87 -13.40 8.89
C THR A 116 11.14 -13.24 8.08
N PHE A 117 12.27 -13.18 8.77
CA PHE A 117 13.56 -13.43 8.15
C PHE A 117 13.54 -14.83 7.53
N LYS A 118 14.15 -14.99 6.34
CA LYS A 118 14.49 -16.34 5.86
C LYS A 118 15.26 -17.06 6.97
N SER A 119 15.02 -18.35 7.18
CA SER A 119 15.64 -19.14 8.25
C SER A 119 17.15 -18.90 8.32
N SER A 120 17.83 -18.87 7.16
CA SER A 120 19.25 -18.58 7.05
C SER A 120 19.70 -17.24 7.64
N VAL A 121 18.88 -16.19 7.55
CA VAL A 121 19.19 -14.86 8.11
C VAL A 121 18.94 -14.86 9.62
N ALA A 122 17.86 -15.51 10.07
CA ALA A 122 17.60 -15.68 11.51
C ALA A 122 18.69 -16.53 12.18
N ASP A 123 19.14 -17.59 11.52
CA ASP A 123 20.20 -18.47 12.00
C ASP A 123 21.55 -17.75 12.02
N ALA A 124 21.86 -16.94 11.00
CA ALA A 124 23.05 -16.09 10.98
C ALA A 124 23.04 -15.03 12.11
N LEU A 125 21.88 -14.43 12.40
CA LEU A 125 21.73 -13.49 13.51
C LEU A 125 21.89 -14.18 14.87
N ARG A 126 21.31 -15.37 15.06
CA ARG A 126 21.48 -16.17 16.28
C ARG A 126 22.93 -16.63 16.46
N ALA A 127 23.59 -17.08 15.39
CA ALA A 127 25.00 -17.46 15.42
C ALA A 127 25.90 -16.27 15.79
N ARG A 128 25.57 -15.06 15.31
CA ARG A 128 26.28 -13.82 15.63
C ARG A 128 26.04 -13.36 17.08
N ALA A 129 24.82 -13.51 17.58
CA ALA A 129 24.51 -13.25 19.00
C ALA A 129 25.26 -14.24 19.92
N ALA A 130 25.39 -15.51 19.50
CA ALA A 130 26.14 -16.52 20.24
C ALA A 130 27.68 -16.33 20.17
N SER A 131 28.19 -15.67 19.13
CA SER A 131 29.63 -15.40 18.97
C SER A 131 30.10 -14.04 19.49
N THR A 132 29.18 -13.21 20.02
CA THR A 132 29.54 -11.93 20.65
C THR A 132 29.75 -12.17 22.14
N PRO A 133 30.98 -12.03 22.69
CA PRO A 133 31.19 -12.16 24.12
C PRO A 133 30.44 -11.04 24.87
N SER A 134 29.67 -11.43 25.89
CA SER A 134 28.95 -10.54 26.80
C SER A 134 29.89 -9.54 27.48
N HIS A 135 30.05 -8.37 26.89
CA HIS A 135 30.55 -7.18 27.59
C HIS A 135 29.71 -5.96 27.23
N VAL A 136 28.42 -6.01 27.58
CA VAL A 136 27.70 -4.82 28.03
C VAL A 136 26.76 -5.27 29.14
N ALA A 137 27.20 -5.12 30.38
CA ALA A 137 26.28 -5.06 31.51
C ALA A 137 25.47 -3.76 31.34
N CYS A 138 24.20 -3.87 30.95
CA CYS A 138 23.26 -2.77 31.16
C CYS A 138 23.02 -2.70 32.67
N VAL A 139 23.62 -1.68 33.30
CA VAL A 139 23.29 -1.27 34.66
C VAL A 139 21.88 -0.67 34.62
N SER A 140 21.05 -1.15 35.54
CA SER A 140 19.66 -0.75 35.78
C SER A 140 19.49 0.75 36.07
#